data_AF-A0A942DF26-F1
#
_entry.id   AF-A0A942DF26-F1
#
_cell.length_a   1.000
_cell.length_b   1.000
_cell.length_c   1.000
_cell.angle_alpha   90.00
_cell.angle_beta   90.00
_cell.angle_gamma   90.00
#
_symmetry.space_group_name_H-M   'P 1'
#
loop_
_entity.id
_entity.type
_entity.pdbx_description
1 polymer ?
#
loop_
_entity_poly.entity_id
_entity_poly.type
_entity_poly.pdbx_seq_one_letter_code
_entity_poly.pdbx_strand_id
1 'polypeptide(L)'
;MPKVKLLTQGKIWANRTTREILWSVMKYKKVAVGVLHISGPNETIEGDICIHNGIFVVGGKLSKGRDGYDAIRSLLNLKEGKFEYLDYSDVDVPEFNQGLKIRLTQLINKLPTLPQTLDELMGANTLNRMRSFEAGQAPSEEALIDKETFAQLQSWENRTMRLRAAAFWGLFVVISGIAGLLYYFQPR
;
A
#
# COMPACT_ATOMS: atom_id res chain seq x y z
N MET A 1 -4.67 -22.18 5.96
CA MET A 1 -4.32 -21.15 4.96
C MET A 1 -5.51 -20.22 4.84
N PRO A 2 -5.36 -18.92 5.11
CA PRO A 2 -6.46 -17.99 4.93
C PRO A 2 -6.94 -18.00 3.48
N LYS A 3 -8.25 -18.01 3.26
CA LYS A 3 -8.85 -18.07 1.93
C LYS A 3 -8.86 -16.67 1.31
N VAL A 4 -7.81 -16.36 0.56
CA VAL A 4 -7.77 -15.15 -0.28
C VAL A 4 -8.80 -15.30 -1.39
N LYS A 5 -9.67 -14.31 -1.58
CA LYS A 5 -10.73 -14.35 -2.59
C LYS A 5 -10.29 -13.59 -3.84
N LEU A 6 -10.27 -14.27 -4.99
CA LEU A 6 -10.07 -13.63 -6.28
C LEU A 6 -11.29 -12.78 -6.67
N LEU A 7 -11.06 -11.50 -6.97
CA LEU A 7 -12.12 -10.56 -7.35
C LEU A 7 -12.16 -10.34 -8.85
N THR A 8 -11.00 -10.18 -9.50
CA THR A 8 -10.90 -10.05 -10.94
C THR A 8 -9.54 -10.51 -11.44
N GLN A 9 -9.48 -10.99 -12.68
CA GLN A 9 -8.25 -11.38 -13.35
C GLN A 9 -8.33 -11.03 -14.83
N GLY A 10 -7.19 -10.90 -15.49
CA GLY A 10 -7.15 -10.65 -16.92
C GLY A 10 -5.75 -10.53 -17.49
N LYS A 11 -5.69 -10.05 -18.74
CA LYS A 11 -4.45 -9.80 -19.48
C LYS A 11 -4.27 -8.30 -19.74
N ILE A 12 -3.02 -7.87 -19.66
CA ILE A 12 -2.54 -6.56 -20.10
C ILE A 12 -2.09 -6.74 -21.56
N TRP A 13 -2.62 -5.91 -22.44
CA TRP A 13 -2.34 -5.90 -23.89
C TRP A 13 -2.69 -4.53 -24.47
N ALA A 14 -2.37 -4.26 -25.73
CA ALA A 14 -2.48 -2.93 -26.35
C ALA A 14 -3.85 -2.22 -26.16
N ASN A 15 -4.95 -2.98 -26.11
CA ASN A 15 -6.30 -2.44 -25.94
C ASN A 15 -6.78 -2.36 -24.49
N ARG A 16 -6.04 -2.94 -23.52
CA ARG A 16 -6.36 -2.88 -22.09
C ARG A 16 -5.11 -2.55 -21.30
N THR A 17 -4.93 -1.26 -21.06
CA THR A 17 -3.75 -0.72 -20.38
C THR A 17 -3.82 -0.94 -18.86
N THR A 18 -2.68 -0.86 -18.18
CA THR A 18 -2.61 -0.86 -16.71
C THR A 18 -3.51 0.22 -16.10
N ARG A 19 -3.68 1.35 -16.79
CA ARG A 19 -4.62 2.42 -16.40
C ARG A 19 -6.07 1.91 -16.26
N GLU A 20 -6.56 1.15 -17.23
CA GLU A 20 -7.93 0.61 -17.20
C GLU A 20 -8.12 -0.46 -16.13
N ILE A 21 -7.05 -1.20 -15.83
CA ILE A 21 -7.04 -2.18 -14.75
C ILE A 21 -7.18 -1.47 -13.41
N LEU A 22 -6.43 -0.39 -13.17
CA LEU A 22 -6.58 0.40 -11.95
C LEU A 22 -7.97 1.04 -11.84
N TRP A 23 -8.55 1.52 -12.95
CA TRP A 23 -9.95 1.96 -12.99
C TRP A 23 -10.93 0.85 -12.61
N SER A 24 -10.67 -0.39 -13.03
CA SER A 24 -11.50 -1.54 -12.67
C SER A 24 -11.38 -1.84 -11.18
N VAL A 25 -10.16 -1.80 -10.63
CA VAL A 25 -9.89 -2.01 -9.21
C VAL A 25 -10.60 -0.96 -8.34
N MET A 26 -10.62 0.31 -8.75
CA MET A 26 -11.31 1.40 -8.05
C MET A 26 -12.81 1.16 -7.83
N LYS A 27 -13.45 0.30 -8.62
CA LYS A 27 -14.88 -0.04 -8.45
C LYS A 27 -15.11 -0.88 -7.18
N TYR A 28 -14.08 -1.55 -6.68
CA TYR A 28 -14.16 -2.43 -5.51
C TYR A 28 -13.88 -1.70 -4.20
N LYS A 29 -14.60 -0.60 -3.93
CA LYS A 29 -14.43 0.23 -2.71
C LYS A 29 -14.74 -0.49 -1.38
N LYS A 30 -15.42 -1.63 -1.44
CA LYS A 30 -15.76 -2.44 -0.25
C LYS A 30 -14.62 -3.34 0.24
N VAL A 31 -13.53 -3.43 -0.54
CA VAL A 31 -12.36 -4.23 -0.22
C VAL A 31 -11.44 -3.39 0.65
N ALA A 32 -11.28 -3.78 1.91
CA ALA A 32 -10.45 -3.04 2.86
C ALA A 32 -8.97 -3.12 2.45
N VAL A 33 -8.50 -4.32 2.13
CA VAL A 33 -7.14 -4.56 1.63
C VAL A 33 -7.23 -5.44 0.40
N GLY A 34 -6.79 -4.91 -0.74
CA GLY A 34 -6.71 -5.65 -1.99
C GLY A 34 -5.30 -5.69 -2.52
N VAL A 35 -4.86 -6.83 -3.02
CA VAL A 35 -3.54 -6.98 -3.64
C VAL A 35 -3.73 -7.20 -5.13
N LEU A 36 -3.12 -6.31 -5.93
CA LEU A 36 -3.05 -6.42 -7.37
C LEU A 36 -1.72 -7.09 -7.73
N HIS A 37 -1.79 -8.37 -8.03
CA HIS A 37 -0.69 -9.15 -8.57
C HIS A 37 -0.56 -8.89 -10.07
N ILE A 38 0.66 -8.59 -10.54
CA ILE A 38 0.96 -8.33 -11.95
C ILE A 38 2.18 -9.15 -12.35
N SER A 39 2.02 -9.93 -13.43
CA SER A 39 3.09 -10.70 -14.04
C SER A 39 3.27 -10.30 -15.50
N GLY A 40 4.51 -10.00 -15.89
CA GLY A 40 4.91 -9.68 -17.26
C GLY A 40 5.04 -10.93 -18.14
N PRO A 41 5.34 -10.76 -19.43
CA PRO A 41 5.59 -11.88 -20.34
C PRO A 41 6.79 -12.70 -19.86
N ASN A 42 6.67 -14.02 -19.96
CA ASN A 42 7.68 -15.01 -19.54
C ASN A 42 8.14 -14.86 -18.08
N GLU A 43 7.29 -14.33 -17.19
CA GLU A 43 7.58 -14.20 -15.75
C GLU A 43 8.86 -13.39 -15.45
N THR A 44 9.27 -12.55 -16.40
CA THR A 44 10.49 -11.74 -16.29
C THR A 44 10.39 -10.66 -15.22
N ILE A 45 9.18 -10.11 -15.05
CA ILE A 45 8.81 -9.12 -14.06
C ILE A 45 7.53 -9.62 -13.40
N GLU A 46 7.58 -9.82 -12.09
CA GLU A 46 6.43 -10.25 -11.30
C GLU A 46 6.43 -9.44 -10.00
N GLY A 47 5.25 -9.04 -9.56
CA GLY A 47 5.11 -8.34 -8.31
C GLY A 47 3.68 -8.01 -7.95
N ASP A 48 3.56 -7.43 -6.77
CA ASP A 48 2.32 -7.17 -6.08
C ASP A 48 2.22 -5.68 -5.74
N ILE A 49 1.03 -5.12 -5.90
CA ILE A 49 0.68 -3.76 -5.49
C ILE A 49 -0.44 -3.86 -4.47
N CYS A 50 -0.20 -3.37 -3.27
CA CYS A 50 -1.20 -3.36 -2.21
C CYS A 50 -2.03 -2.07 -2.26
N ILE A 51 -3.35 -2.25 -2.33
CA ILE A 51 -4.34 -1.19 -2.48
C ILE A 51 -5.30 -1.25 -1.29
N HIS A 52 -5.42 -0.15 -0.57
CA HIS A 52 -6.30 0.00 0.58
C HIS A 52 -7.58 0.74 0.19
N ASN A 53 -8.73 0.20 0.62
CA ASN A 53 -10.08 0.71 0.35
C ASN A 53 -10.37 1.01 -1.14
N GLY A 54 -9.63 0.39 -2.06
CA GLY A 54 -9.70 0.69 -3.50
C GLY A 54 -9.28 2.13 -3.88
N ILE A 55 -8.64 2.87 -2.97
CA ILE A 55 -8.32 4.31 -3.15
C ILE A 55 -6.83 4.59 -3.01
N PHE A 56 -6.13 3.92 -2.09
CA PHE A 56 -4.73 4.24 -1.77
C PHE A 56 -3.82 3.08 -2.09
N VAL A 57 -2.66 3.35 -2.67
CA VAL A 57 -1.58 2.38 -2.82
C VAL A 57 -0.64 2.52 -1.63
N VAL A 58 -0.50 1.43 -0.87
CA VAL A 58 0.22 1.39 0.43
C VAL A 58 1.65 0.85 0.29
N GLY A 59 1.88 0.02 -0.72
CA GLY A 59 3.17 -0.60 -0.99
C GLY A 59 3.17 -1.34 -2.31
N GLY A 60 4.36 -1.57 -2.84
CA GLY A 60 4.58 -2.45 -3.97
C GLY A 60 5.80 -3.31 -3.74
N LYS A 61 5.80 -4.51 -4.31
CA LYS A 61 6.89 -5.46 -4.17
C LYS A 61 7.08 -6.20 -5.48
N LEU A 62 8.32 -6.29 -5.96
CA LEU A 62 8.70 -7.23 -7.01
C LEU A 62 9.21 -8.51 -6.37
N SER A 63 8.98 -9.63 -7.06
CA SER A 63 9.57 -10.93 -6.75
C SER A 63 11.12 -10.86 -6.68
N LYS A 64 11.74 -10.01 -7.52
CA LYS A 64 13.18 -9.75 -7.56
C LYS A 64 13.71 -8.76 -6.49
N GLY A 65 12.96 -8.54 -5.41
CA GLY A 65 13.45 -7.85 -4.21
C GLY A 65 13.45 -6.31 -4.25
N ARG A 66 12.91 -5.68 -5.29
CA ARG A 66 12.62 -4.23 -5.28
C ARG A 66 11.27 -3.99 -4.62
N ASP A 67 11.20 -3.05 -3.70
CA ASP A 67 9.98 -2.63 -3.01
C ASP A 67 9.70 -1.15 -3.28
N GLY A 68 8.62 -0.63 -2.71
CA GLY A 68 8.35 0.80 -2.74
C GLY A 68 7.72 1.30 -4.04
N TYR A 69 7.91 2.60 -4.29
CA TYR A 69 7.42 3.29 -5.49
C TYR A 69 8.07 2.75 -6.78
N ASP A 70 9.35 2.37 -6.72
CA ASP A 70 10.08 1.82 -7.86
C ASP A 70 9.48 0.50 -8.35
N ALA A 71 8.99 -0.32 -7.41
CA ALA A 71 8.27 -1.54 -7.73
C ALA A 71 6.94 -1.24 -8.43
N ILE A 72 6.15 -0.33 -7.87
CA ILE A 72 4.86 0.10 -8.44
C ILE A 72 5.07 0.64 -9.85
N ARG A 73 6.06 1.52 -10.04
CA ARG A 73 6.38 2.12 -11.34
C ARG A 73 6.77 1.06 -12.38
N SER A 74 7.60 0.10 -11.99
CA SER A 74 8.02 -1.00 -12.87
C SER A 74 6.84 -1.87 -13.31
N LEU A 75 5.93 -2.20 -12.38
CA LEU A 75 4.75 -3.03 -12.66
C LEU A 75 3.71 -2.30 -13.52
N LEU A 76 3.45 -1.02 -13.24
CA LEU A 76 2.43 -0.24 -13.96
C LEU A 76 2.88 0.20 -15.36
N ASN A 77 4.18 0.21 -15.64
CA ASN A 77 4.74 0.48 -16.97
C ASN A 77 4.80 -0.76 -17.89
N LEU A 78 4.34 -1.93 -17.42
CA LEU A 78 4.24 -3.12 -18.26
C LEU A 78 3.24 -2.91 -19.40
N LYS A 79 3.69 -3.17 -20.63
CA LYS A 79 2.85 -3.10 -21.83
C LYS A 79 2.03 -4.36 -22.04
N GLU A 80 2.55 -5.50 -21.59
CA GLU A 80 1.96 -6.82 -21.75
C GLU A 80 2.14 -7.62 -20.45
N GLY A 81 1.20 -8.51 -20.16
CA GLY A 81 1.22 -9.30 -18.92
C GLY A 81 -0.12 -9.88 -18.53
N LYS A 82 -0.20 -10.42 -17.32
CA LYS A 82 -1.41 -10.85 -16.65
C LYS A 82 -1.54 -10.07 -15.35
N PHE A 83 -2.77 -9.93 -14.89
CA PHE A 83 -3.05 -9.33 -13.59
C PHE A 83 -4.14 -10.10 -12.87
N GLU A 84 -4.07 -10.08 -11.55
CA GLU A 84 -5.05 -10.66 -10.63
C GLU A 84 -5.26 -9.69 -9.47
N TYR A 85 -6.51 -9.41 -9.13
CA TYR A 85 -6.86 -8.60 -7.98
C TYR A 85 -7.54 -9.48 -6.93
N LEU A 86 -6.91 -9.53 -5.77
CA LEU A 86 -7.21 -10.45 -4.68
C LEU A 86 -7.69 -9.66 -3.47
N ASP A 87 -8.72 -10.15 -2.80
CA ASP A 87 -9.21 -9.62 -1.52
C ASP A 87 -8.43 -10.25 -0.37
N TYR A 88 -7.67 -9.40 0.33
CA TYR A 88 -6.91 -9.71 1.53
C TYR A 88 -7.52 -9.06 2.78
N SER A 89 -8.78 -8.61 2.75
CA SER A 89 -9.40 -7.90 3.88
C SER A 89 -9.41 -8.71 5.18
N ASP A 90 -9.44 -10.04 5.09
CA ASP A 90 -9.44 -10.95 6.24
C ASP A 90 -8.02 -11.41 6.65
N VAL A 91 -6.97 -10.92 5.99
CA VAL A 91 -5.58 -11.36 6.15
C VAL A 91 -4.68 -10.16 6.40
N ASP A 92 -3.86 -10.24 7.45
CA ASP A 92 -2.86 -9.20 7.66
C ASP A 92 -1.70 -9.37 6.68
N VAL A 93 -1.32 -8.29 6.00
CA VAL A 93 -0.29 -8.30 4.95
C VAL A 93 0.79 -7.27 5.28
N PRO A 94 1.57 -7.49 6.36
CA PRO A 94 2.50 -6.49 6.90
C PRO A 94 3.67 -6.18 5.95
N GLU A 95 3.99 -7.10 5.05
CA GLU A 95 5.06 -6.93 4.05
C GLU A 95 4.79 -5.82 3.02
N PHE A 96 3.54 -5.37 2.90
CA PHE A 96 3.14 -4.27 2.04
C PHE A 96 2.97 -2.94 2.78
N ASN A 97 3.19 -2.91 4.10
CA ASN A 97 3.11 -1.68 4.89
C ASN A 97 4.41 -0.88 4.80
N GLN A 98 4.68 -0.34 3.61
CA GLN A 98 5.88 0.45 3.29
C GLN A 98 5.67 1.95 3.54
N GLY A 99 4.52 2.34 4.08
CA GLY A 99 4.20 3.74 4.39
C GLY A 99 3.95 4.62 3.16
N LEU A 100 3.84 4.05 1.95
CA LEU A 100 3.42 4.81 0.77
C LEU A 100 1.94 5.20 0.94
N LYS A 101 1.60 6.44 0.63
CA LYS A 101 0.23 6.95 0.73
C LYS A 101 -0.15 7.62 -0.58
N ILE A 102 -0.06 6.85 -1.67
CA ILE A 102 -0.28 7.36 -3.01
C ILE A 102 -1.74 7.15 -3.38
N ARG A 103 -2.43 8.20 -3.81
CA ARG A 103 -3.82 8.06 -4.27
C ARG A 103 -3.83 7.37 -5.62
N LEU A 104 -4.68 6.35 -5.79
CA LEU A 104 -4.76 5.56 -7.01
C LEU A 104 -5.11 6.41 -8.24
N THR A 105 -5.93 7.45 -8.06
CA THR A 105 -6.25 8.43 -9.11
C THR A 105 -5.03 9.23 -9.57
N GLN A 106 -4.09 9.54 -8.68
CA GLN A 106 -2.86 10.26 -9.04
C GLN A 106 -1.99 9.41 -9.97
N LEU A 107 -1.87 8.10 -9.68
CA LEU A 107 -1.17 7.16 -10.56
C LEU A 107 -1.86 7.06 -11.93
N ILE A 108 -3.18 6.88 -11.94
CA ILE A 108 -3.99 6.79 -13.16
C ILE A 108 -3.80 8.01 -14.07
N ASN A 109 -3.80 9.21 -13.49
CA ASN A 109 -3.67 10.48 -14.22
C ASN A 109 -2.27 10.70 -14.81
N LYS A 110 -1.24 10.05 -14.25
CA LYS A 110 0.15 10.18 -14.70
C LYS A 110 0.61 9.02 -15.59
N LEU A 111 -0.14 7.92 -15.65
CA LEU A 111 0.12 6.84 -16.61
C LEU A 111 -0.07 7.35 -18.05
N PRO A 112 0.66 6.81 -19.05
CA PRO A 112 1.70 5.79 -18.92
C PRO A 112 3.08 6.36 -18.51
N THR A 113 3.23 7.68 -18.43
CA THR A 113 4.51 8.34 -18.12
C THR A 113 4.60 8.68 -16.63
N LEU A 114 4.81 7.67 -15.81
CA LEU A 114 5.02 7.86 -14.37
C LEU A 114 6.37 8.57 -14.09
N PRO A 115 6.39 9.55 -13.17
CA PRO A 115 7.59 10.29 -12.79
C PRO A 115 8.66 9.39 -12.19
N GLN A 116 9.90 9.89 -12.10
CA GLN A 116 11.02 9.07 -11.63
C GLN A 116 11.02 8.91 -10.11
N THR A 117 10.55 9.93 -9.41
CA THR A 117 10.56 9.98 -7.95
C THR A 117 9.15 10.10 -7.39
N LEU A 118 8.98 9.66 -6.15
CA LEU A 118 7.72 9.82 -5.42
C LEU A 118 7.37 11.30 -5.22
N ASP A 119 8.38 12.15 -4.98
CA ASP A 119 8.20 13.59 -4.77
C ASP A 119 7.60 14.28 -5.99
N GLU A 120 8.02 13.92 -7.21
CA GLU A 120 7.44 14.42 -8.46
C GLU A 120 5.98 13.99 -8.66
N LEU A 121 5.63 12.78 -8.22
CA LEU A 121 4.24 12.29 -8.26
C LEU A 121 3.35 13.12 -7.33
N MET A 122 3.88 13.46 -6.15
CA MET A 122 3.21 14.30 -5.14
C MET A 122 3.23 15.80 -5.52
N GLY A 123 4.19 16.20 -6.36
CA GLY A 123 4.74 17.55 -6.51
C GLY A 123 4.03 18.55 -7.44
N ALA A 124 2.74 18.41 -7.72
CA ALA A 124 1.97 19.51 -8.33
C ALA A 124 0.88 20.08 -7.39
N ASN A 125 0.35 19.26 -6.48
CA ASN A 125 -0.67 19.70 -5.54
C ASN A 125 -0.07 20.23 -4.22
N THR A 126 1.16 19.88 -3.85
CA THR A 126 1.81 20.39 -2.62
C THR A 126 2.28 21.84 -2.74
N LEU A 127 2.74 22.27 -3.92
CA LEU A 127 3.16 23.66 -4.18
C LEU A 127 1.97 24.64 -4.29
N ASN A 128 0.86 24.22 -4.92
CA ASN A 128 -0.39 24.99 -4.88
C ASN A 128 -1.00 25.04 -3.47
N ARG A 129 -0.75 24.02 -2.63
CA ARG A 129 -1.21 23.94 -1.23
C ARG A 129 -0.48 24.91 -0.29
N MET A 130 0.81 25.21 -0.54
CA MET A 130 1.52 26.23 0.25
C MET A 130 1.03 27.66 -0.06
N ARG A 131 0.73 27.96 -1.33
CA ARG A 131 0.18 29.28 -1.71
C ARG A 131 -1.27 29.50 -1.28
N SER A 132 -2.09 28.45 -1.22
CA SER A 132 -3.48 28.55 -0.77
C SER A 132 -3.62 28.59 0.75
N PHE A 133 -2.64 28.09 1.51
CA PHE A 133 -2.59 28.26 2.97
C PHE A 133 -2.29 29.72 3.39
N GLU A 134 -1.47 30.45 2.62
CA GLU A 134 -1.20 31.87 2.88
C GLU A 134 -2.32 32.81 2.38
N ALA A 135 -3.15 32.33 1.45
CA ALA A 135 -4.14 33.15 0.75
C ALA A 135 -5.60 32.85 1.15
N GLY A 136 -5.89 32.57 2.44
CA GLY A 136 -7.23 32.73 3.05
C GLY A 136 -8.45 32.18 2.30
N GLN A 137 -8.30 31.22 1.38
CA GLN A 137 -9.40 30.69 0.58
C GLN A 137 -10.01 29.46 1.25
N ALA A 138 -11.35 29.36 1.16
CA ALA A 138 -12.11 28.27 1.74
C ALA A 138 -11.54 26.90 1.31
N PRO A 139 -11.45 25.92 2.24
CA PRO A 139 -10.88 24.62 1.92
C PRO A 139 -11.69 23.97 0.80
N SER A 140 -11.02 23.62 -0.30
CA SER A 140 -11.64 22.85 -1.38
C SER A 140 -12.17 21.53 -0.83
N GLU A 141 -13.27 21.01 -1.38
CA GLU A 141 -13.86 19.72 -0.95
C GLU A 141 -12.83 18.57 -0.97
N GLU A 142 -11.86 18.64 -1.88
CA GLU A 142 -10.73 17.71 -1.95
C GLU A 142 -9.85 17.72 -0.69
N ALA A 143 -9.67 18.89 -0.05
CA ALA A 143 -8.91 19.02 1.19
C ALA A 143 -9.64 18.40 2.39
N LEU A 144 -10.99 18.43 2.39
CA LEU A 144 -11.81 17.78 3.40
C LEU A 144 -11.73 16.25 3.26
N ILE A 145 -11.82 15.73 2.03
CA ILE A 145 -11.67 14.30 1.74
C ILE A 145 -10.26 13.83 2.12
N ASP A 146 -9.23 14.61 1.82
CA ASP A 146 -7.86 14.30 2.25
C ASP A 146 -7.76 14.24 3.78
N LYS A 147 -8.35 15.19 4.52
CA LYS A 147 -8.32 15.18 6.00
C LYS A 147 -8.98 13.94 6.59
N GLU A 148 -10.14 13.55 6.08
CA GLU A 148 -10.83 12.34 6.53
C GLU A 148 -10.03 11.07 6.21
N THR A 149 -9.42 11.00 5.03
CA THR A 149 -8.59 9.86 4.65
C THR A 149 -7.29 9.77 5.46
N PHE A 150 -6.65 10.91 5.77
CA PHE A 150 -5.51 10.96 6.69
C PHE A 150 -5.89 10.48 8.10
N ALA A 151 -7.06 10.89 8.61
CA ALA A 151 -7.55 10.44 9.91
C ALA A 151 -7.82 8.92 9.94
N GLN A 152 -8.38 8.36 8.85
CA GLN A 152 -8.56 6.91 8.72
C GLN A 152 -7.23 6.15 8.74
N LEU A 153 -6.21 6.64 8.02
CA LEU A 153 -4.88 6.02 8.00
C LEU A 153 -4.19 6.09 9.38
N GLN A 154 -4.26 7.22 10.08
CA GLN A 154 -3.75 7.34 11.45
C GLN A 154 -4.46 6.40 12.43
N SER A 155 -5.78 6.22 12.28
CA SER A 155 -6.54 5.31 13.15
C SER A 155 -6.09 3.85 13.00
N TRP A 156 -5.69 3.45 11.78
CA TRP A 156 -5.16 2.12 11.51
C TRP A 156 -3.73 1.96 12.03
N GLU A 157 -2.87 2.96 11.82
CA GLU A 157 -1.52 3.00 12.41
C GLU A 157 -1.57 2.85 13.93
N ASN A 158 -2.47 3.58 14.60
CA ASN A 158 -2.69 3.47 16.04
C ASN A 158 -3.16 2.08 16.48
N ARG A 159 -4.01 1.40 15.69
CA ARG A 159 -4.45 0.02 16.00
C ARG A 159 -3.31 -0.98 15.90
N THR A 160 -2.49 -0.89 14.85
CA THR A 160 -1.34 -1.79 14.65
C THR A 160 -0.20 -1.49 15.64
N MET A 161 0.01 -0.23 16.01
CA MET A 161 1.02 0.15 17.01
C MET A 161 0.75 -0.45 18.39
N ARG A 162 -0.51 -0.43 18.86
CA ARG A 162 -0.87 -1.00 20.17
C ARG A 162 -0.66 -2.52 20.21
N LEU A 163 -1.01 -3.21 19.13
CA LEU A 163 -0.80 -4.66 18.99
C LEU A 163 0.70 -5.01 18.95
N ARG A 164 1.49 -4.24 18.19
CA ARG A 164 2.95 -4.39 18.13
C ARG A 164 3.60 -4.12 19.48
N ALA A 165 3.24 -3.03 20.15
CA ALA A 165 3.76 -2.68 21.46
C ALA A 165 3.45 -3.78 22.50
N ALA A 166 2.22 -4.30 22.53
CA ALA A 166 1.85 -5.39 23.43
C ALA A 166 2.67 -6.67 23.18
N ALA A 167 2.96 -7.00 21.91
CA ALA A 167 3.80 -8.14 21.58
C ALA A 167 5.26 -7.95 22.05
N PHE A 168 5.84 -6.76 21.84
CA PHE A 168 7.20 -6.44 22.31
C PHE A 168 7.30 -6.47 23.84
N TRP A 169 6.35 -5.85 24.54
CA TRP A 169 6.34 -5.83 26.01
C TRP A 169 6.07 -7.23 26.59
N GLY A 170 5.18 -8.01 26.00
CA GLY A 170 4.91 -9.38 26.42
C GLY A 170 6.15 -10.27 26.31
N LEU A 171 6.87 -10.19 25.19
CA LEU A 171 8.10 -10.96 25.00
C LEU A 171 9.19 -10.55 26.00
N PHE A 172 9.35 -9.24 26.26
CA PHE A 172 10.32 -8.72 27.21
C PHE A 172 10.07 -9.22 28.65
N VAL A 173 8.81 -9.25 29.08
CA VAL A 173 8.43 -9.74 30.43
C VAL A 173 8.70 -11.24 30.56
N VAL A 174 8.38 -12.04 29.53
CA VAL A 174 8.62 -13.49 29.54
C VAL A 174 10.10 -13.80 29.61
N ILE A 175 10.93 -13.16 28.77
CA ILE A 175 12.39 -13.37 28.76
C ILE A 175 13.01 -12.94 30.10
N SER A 176 12.59 -11.79 30.63
CA SER A 176 13.10 -11.30 31.93
C SER A 176 12.72 -12.22 33.09
N GLY A 177 11.50 -12.77 33.08
CA GLY A 177 11.04 -13.73 34.09
C GLY A 177 11.82 -15.05 34.05
N ILE A 178 12.08 -15.59 32.85
CA ILE A 178 12.89 -16.80 32.67
C ILE A 178 14.34 -16.56 33.12
N ALA A 179 14.95 -15.43 32.74
CA ALA A 179 16.30 -15.09 33.17
C ALA A 179 16.41 -14.94 34.69
N GLY A 180 15.42 -14.31 35.33
CA GLY A 180 15.37 -14.20 36.79
C GLY A 180 15.22 -15.55 37.49
N LEU A 181 14.38 -16.44 36.96
CA LEU A 181 14.23 -17.81 37.48
C LEU A 181 15.51 -18.63 37.31
N LEU A 182 16.17 -18.56 36.16
CA LEU A 182 17.44 -19.25 35.91
C LEU A 182 18.54 -18.75 36.85
N TYR A 183 18.61 -17.44 37.09
CA TYR A 183 19.56 -16.86 38.05
C TYR A 183 19.29 -17.33 39.49
N TYR A 184 18.02 -17.43 39.89
CA TYR A 184 17.64 -17.87 41.24
C TYR A 184 17.92 -19.36 41.49
N PHE A 185 17.74 -20.21 40.47
CA PHE A 185 17.94 -21.66 40.58
C PHE A 185 19.34 -22.14 40.17
N GLN A 186 20.29 -21.23 39.90
CA GLN A 186 21.66 -21.61 39.59
C GLN A 186 22.37 -22.07 40.88
N PRO A 187 22.71 -23.37 41.02
CA PRO A 187 23.42 -23.84 42.21
C PRO A 187 24.83 -23.26 42.20
N ARG A 188 25.25 -22.73 43.37
CA ARG A 188 26.62 -22.25 43.61
C ARG A 188 27.62 -23.40 43.62
#